data_AF-A0A5D0TS83-F1
#
_entry.id   AF-A0A5D0TS83-F1
#
_cell.length_a   1.000
_cell.length_b   1.000
_cell.length_c   1.000
_cell.angle_alpha   90.00
_cell.angle_beta   90.00
_cell.angle_gamma   90.00
#
_symmetry.space_group_name_H-M   'P 1'
#
loop_
_entity.id
_entity.type
_entity.pdbx_description
1 polymer ?
#
loop_
_entity_poly.entity_id
_entity_poly.type
_entity_poly.pdbx_seq_one_letter_code
_entity_poly.pdbx_strand_id
1 'polypeptide(L)'
;MANYSVSADQLTEGEVVLIRGKLGFARLTRLIDGAELQASDVRRAQNGMNPVGKPHTTATITQAEVVPKDPASPTIEEQFVAERRYSSKKHPETGLNYSIDSKGQTLPVIAIPTDTAGQVMQDDSGHELASGLDVTLVMRVYKPKGYSNRGLSLDQVIVNEPVRYYTSNANTEELAARGIVFAVPPQPIPARQGAVNDQSSQPAAAPEGTVIDENGFALPAPAGVPVPQPQEAQPAQAPTAQPAPVAQPRAPQVQAAPIQQGAVPPPTAAPAVPQEESMEDKLARLMAENESLRNAGSAVGAPPAPAGPDNPWEDSPAAQQAGITPGR
;
A
#
# COMPACT_ATOMS: atom_id res chain seq x y z
N MET A 1 23.55 12.08 9.91
CA MET A 1 23.45 10.97 8.94
C MET A 1 23.87 9.71 9.67
N ALA A 2 23.22 8.57 9.43
CA ALA A 2 23.72 7.30 9.94
C ALA A 2 25.04 6.99 9.23
N ASN A 3 26.11 6.79 9.99
CA ASN A 3 27.39 6.37 9.45
C ASN A 3 27.33 4.86 9.28
N TYR A 4 27.21 4.41 8.03
CA TYR A 4 27.32 3.00 7.68
C TYR A 4 28.78 2.63 7.51
N SER A 5 29.23 1.55 8.14
CA SER A 5 30.62 1.08 8.00
C SER A 5 30.80 0.22 6.76
N VAL A 6 29.71 -0.43 6.30
CA VAL A 6 29.72 -1.27 5.09
C VAL A 6 29.05 -0.56 3.92
N SER A 7 29.81 -0.43 2.83
CA SER A 7 29.32 0.16 1.58
C SER A 7 28.71 -0.89 0.64
N ALA A 8 27.76 -0.46 -0.19
CA ALA A 8 27.01 -1.35 -1.08
C ALA A 8 27.85 -1.95 -2.22
N ASP A 9 29.01 -1.36 -2.54
CA ASP A 9 29.96 -1.88 -3.53
C ASP A 9 30.86 -3.00 -2.98
N GLN A 10 30.89 -3.19 -1.67
CA GLN A 10 31.68 -4.22 -1.00
C GLN A 10 30.95 -5.58 -0.93
N LEU A 11 29.66 -5.61 -1.23
CA LEU A 11 28.85 -6.83 -1.13
C LEU A 11 29.20 -7.82 -2.23
N THR A 12 29.19 -9.10 -1.84
CA THR A 12 29.45 -10.24 -2.71
C THR A 12 28.16 -10.69 -3.39
N GLU A 13 28.18 -10.75 -4.73
CA GLU A 13 27.01 -11.14 -5.52
C GLU A 13 26.63 -12.61 -5.26
N GLY A 14 25.34 -12.89 -5.12
CA GLY A 14 24.83 -14.23 -4.87
C GLY A 14 24.76 -14.64 -3.40
N GLU A 15 25.42 -13.91 -2.50
CA GLU A 15 25.31 -14.17 -1.06
C GLU A 15 23.89 -13.92 -0.55
N VAL A 16 23.52 -14.71 0.47
CA VAL A 16 22.20 -14.69 1.08
C VAL A 16 22.29 -14.12 2.49
N VAL A 17 21.39 -13.20 2.82
CA VAL A 17 21.25 -12.64 4.15
C VAL A 17 19.84 -12.88 4.67
N LEU A 18 19.77 -13.31 5.92
CA LEU A 18 18.52 -13.58 6.62
C LEU A 18 18.24 -12.50 7.66
N ILE A 19 17.02 -11.99 7.69
CA ILE A 19 16.56 -11.09 8.75
C ILE A 19 15.18 -11.52 9.25
N ARG A 20 15.07 -11.73 10.56
CA ARG A 20 13.86 -12.19 11.23
C ARG A 20 13.18 -11.02 11.94
N GLY A 21 11.86 -11.04 12.00
CA GLY A 21 11.08 -10.07 12.75
C GLY A 21 9.59 -10.31 12.63
N LYS A 22 8.79 -9.39 13.15
CA LYS A 22 7.33 -9.42 13.06
C LYS A 22 6.87 -8.67 11.81
N LEU A 23 6.07 -9.30 10.96
CA LEU A 23 5.62 -8.70 9.71
C LEU A 23 4.71 -7.49 9.99
N GLY A 24 5.15 -6.28 9.64
CA GLY A 24 4.36 -5.07 9.80
C GLY A 24 3.47 -4.79 8.59
N PHE A 25 4.07 -4.77 7.41
CA PHE A 25 3.37 -4.53 6.15
C PHE A 25 4.04 -5.33 5.03
N ALA A 26 3.24 -5.87 4.11
CA ALA A 26 3.76 -6.61 2.97
C ALA A 26 2.86 -6.49 1.75
N ARG A 27 3.49 -6.53 0.58
CA ARG A 27 2.89 -6.88 -0.71
C ARG A 27 3.80 -7.91 -1.37
N LEU A 28 3.45 -9.18 -1.23
CA LEU A 28 4.29 -10.32 -1.63
C LEU A 28 3.67 -11.11 -2.77
N THR A 29 2.34 -11.17 -2.85
CA THR A 29 1.63 -12.00 -3.84
C THR A 29 1.31 -11.27 -5.14
N ARG A 30 1.60 -9.96 -5.21
CA ARG A 30 1.49 -9.15 -6.42
C ARG A 30 2.44 -7.96 -6.39
N LEU A 31 2.75 -7.42 -7.57
CA LEU A 31 3.51 -6.19 -7.69
C LEU A 31 2.64 -4.98 -7.34
N ILE A 32 3.26 -4.00 -6.68
CA ILE A 32 2.73 -2.64 -6.58
C ILE A 32 3.00 -1.96 -7.91
N ASP A 33 1.98 -1.81 -8.75
CA ASP A 33 2.07 -1.20 -10.07
C ASP A 33 0.90 -0.22 -10.35
N GLY A 34 0.87 0.35 -11.55
CA GLY A 34 -0.22 1.22 -12.02
C GLY A 34 -0.59 2.35 -11.05
N ALA A 35 -1.88 2.45 -10.73
CA ALA A 35 -2.41 3.47 -9.82
C ALA A 35 -1.94 3.27 -8.35
N GLU A 36 -1.70 2.03 -7.91
CA GLU A 36 -1.20 1.76 -6.56
C GLU A 36 0.25 2.25 -6.41
N LEU A 37 1.08 2.06 -7.44
CA LEU A 37 2.43 2.61 -7.48
C LEU A 37 2.42 4.15 -7.42
N GLN A 38 1.59 4.80 -8.23
CA GLN A 38 1.46 6.27 -8.22
C GLN A 38 1.05 6.80 -6.84
N ALA A 39 0.03 6.18 -6.22
CA ALA A 39 -0.41 6.57 -4.88
C ALA A 39 0.67 6.34 -3.82
N SER A 40 1.40 5.22 -3.91
CA SER A 40 2.51 4.92 -3.01
C SER A 40 3.66 5.93 -3.16
N ASP A 41 4.02 6.28 -4.39
CA ASP A 41 5.10 7.24 -4.70
C ASP A 41 4.75 8.67 -4.26
N VAL A 42 3.51 9.11 -4.46
CA VAL A 42 3.02 10.41 -3.94
C VAL A 42 3.12 10.44 -2.41
N ARG A 43 2.67 9.39 -1.74
CA ARG A 43 2.76 9.29 -0.27
C ARG A 43 4.22 9.27 0.20
N ARG A 44 5.14 8.60 -0.51
CA ARG A 44 6.57 8.62 -0.18
C ARG A 44 7.14 10.03 -0.30
N ALA A 45 6.86 10.72 -1.41
CA ALA A 45 7.30 12.09 -1.63
C ALA A 45 6.76 13.06 -0.55
N GLN A 46 5.49 12.93 -0.16
CA GLN A 46 4.89 13.71 0.94
C GLN A 46 5.58 13.47 2.29
N ASN A 47 6.16 12.28 2.51
CA ASN A 47 6.93 11.95 3.69
C ASN A 47 8.44 12.23 3.53
N GLY A 48 8.85 12.94 2.48
CA GLY A 48 10.26 13.26 2.21
C GLY A 48 11.11 12.05 1.80
N MET A 49 10.47 10.96 1.35
CA MET A 49 11.14 9.76 0.86
C MET A 49 11.18 9.74 -0.67
N ASN A 50 12.23 9.12 -1.22
CA ASN A 50 12.31 8.93 -2.66
C ASN A 50 11.24 7.94 -3.15
N PRO A 51 10.57 8.23 -4.28
CA PRO A 51 9.67 7.28 -4.91
C PRO A 51 10.42 6.02 -5.36
N VAL A 52 9.73 4.89 -5.41
CA VAL A 52 10.31 3.63 -5.90
C VAL A 52 10.35 3.64 -7.42
N GLY A 53 9.30 4.19 -8.05
CA GLY A 53 9.22 4.52 -9.47
C GLY A 53 9.13 3.34 -10.42
N LYS A 54 9.06 2.11 -9.91
CA LYS A 54 8.97 0.88 -10.71
C LYS A 54 8.07 -0.15 -10.00
N PRO A 55 7.43 -1.06 -10.75
CA PRO A 55 6.76 -2.22 -10.15
C PRO A 55 7.68 -2.96 -9.18
N HIS A 56 7.18 -3.24 -7.99
CA HIS A 56 7.96 -3.87 -6.92
C HIS A 56 7.07 -4.62 -5.92
N THR A 57 7.66 -5.58 -5.23
CA THR A 57 7.13 -6.09 -3.96
C THR A 57 7.75 -5.31 -2.81
N THR A 58 7.09 -5.34 -1.64
CA THR A 58 7.61 -4.69 -0.45
C THR A 58 7.35 -5.53 0.78
N ALA A 59 8.30 -5.55 1.71
CA ALA A 59 8.15 -6.18 3.00
C ALA A 59 8.74 -5.27 4.06
N THR A 60 8.02 -5.09 5.16
CA THR A 60 8.49 -4.39 6.35
C THR A 60 8.29 -5.28 7.55
N ILE A 61 9.38 -5.52 8.28
CA ILE A 61 9.37 -6.22 9.55
C ILE A 61 9.74 -5.27 10.70
N THR A 62 9.13 -5.50 11.84
CA THR A 62 9.44 -4.86 13.13
C THR A 62 10.24 -5.83 13.99
N GLN A 63 10.89 -5.31 15.04
CA GLN A 63 11.76 -6.10 15.92
C GLN A 63 12.80 -6.92 15.11
N ALA A 64 13.36 -6.28 14.09
CA ALA A 64 14.18 -6.88 13.07
C ALA A 64 15.57 -7.25 13.60
N GLU A 65 15.92 -8.51 13.46
CA GLU A 65 17.19 -9.08 13.87
C GLU A 65 17.81 -9.87 12.70
N VAL A 66 19.05 -9.56 12.37
CA VAL A 66 19.79 -10.34 11.37
C VAL A 66 20.06 -11.71 11.96
N VAL A 67 19.80 -12.77 11.19
CA VAL A 67 20.09 -14.15 11.59
C VAL A 67 21.46 -14.49 10.99
N PRO A 68 22.55 -14.38 11.77
CA PRO A 68 23.87 -14.62 11.23
C PRO A 68 24.09 -16.12 10.98
N LYS A 69 24.86 -16.43 9.93
CA LYS A 69 25.37 -17.76 9.67
C LYS A 69 26.31 -18.24 10.77
N ASP A 70 27.17 -17.34 11.25
CA ASP A 70 28.05 -17.54 12.40
C ASP A 70 27.98 -16.31 13.34
N PRO A 71 27.38 -16.44 14.54
CA PRO A 71 27.29 -15.33 15.50
C PRO A 71 28.65 -14.75 15.92
N ALA A 72 29.74 -15.53 15.85
CA ALA A 72 31.07 -15.07 16.24
C ALA A 72 31.76 -14.26 15.13
N SER A 73 31.33 -14.40 13.88
CA SER A 73 31.96 -13.79 12.71
C SER A 73 30.91 -13.39 11.67
N PRO A 74 30.17 -12.29 11.89
CA PRO A 74 29.15 -11.84 10.95
C PRO A 74 29.80 -11.39 9.63
N THR A 75 29.21 -11.82 8.52
CA THR A 75 29.62 -11.45 7.17
C THR A 75 29.42 -9.95 6.89
N ILE A 76 30.05 -9.45 5.83
CA ILE A 76 29.92 -8.05 5.39
C ILE A 76 28.46 -7.75 5.03
N GLU A 77 27.77 -8.71 4.42
CA GLU A 77 26.38 -8.62 3.99
C GLU A 77 25.42 -8.61 5.18
N GLU A 78 25.68 -9.42 6.21
CA GLU A 78 24.93 -9.40 7.48
C GLU A 78 25.11 -8.07 8.21
N GLN A 79 26.34 -7.56 8.27
CA GLN A 79 26.63 -6.23 8.84
C GLN A 79 25.93 -5.12 8.05
N PHE A 80 25.97 -5.16 6.72
CA PHE A 80 25.30 -4.21 5.84
C PHE A 80 23.80 -4.12 6.09
N VAL A 81 23.14 -5.26 6.32
CA VAL A 81 21.72 -5.34 6.66
C VAL A 81 21.48 -4.87 8.09
N ALA A 82 22.32 -5.31 9.04
CA ALA A 82 22.22 -4.94 10.44
C ALA A 82 22.27 -3.42 10.66
N GLU A 83 23.11 -2.72 9.91
CA GLU A 83 23.26 -1.27 9.94
C GLU A 83 22.08 -0.50 9.33
N ARG A 84 21.34 -1.12 8.41
CA ARG A 84 20.20 -0.51 7.69
C ARG A 84 18.86 -0.66 8.40
N ARG A 85 18.85 -1.37 9.52
CA ARG A 85 17.70 -1.37 10.41
C ARG A 85 17.51 0.04 10.99
N TYR A 86 16.26 0.45 11.16
CA TYR A 86 15.93 1.80 11.58
C TYR A 86 14.91 1.79 12.73
N SER A 87 15.03 2.72 13.66
CA SER A 87 14.00 2.95 14.67
C SER A 87 12.92 3.88 14.12
N SER A 88 11.65 3.54 14.30
CA SER A 88 10.55 4.44 13.94
C SER A 88 10.38 5.52 15.01
N LYS A 89 10.36 6.79 14.59
CA LYS A 89 10.05 7.91 15.51
C LYS A 89 8.60 7.92 15.98
N LYS A 90 7.68 7.45 15.13
CA LYS A 90 6.24 7.41 15.42
C LYS A 90 5.84 6.19 16.25
N HIS A 91 6.60 5.11 16.10
CA HIS A 91 6.34 3.81 16.70
C HIS A 91 7.61 3.24 17.34
N PRO A 92 8.15 3.86 18.40
CA PRO A 92 9.36 3.38 19.05
C PRO A 92 9.20 1.98 19.67
N GLU A 93 7.97 1.59 20.02
CA GLU A 93 7.62 0.28 20.58
C GLU A 93 7.91 -0.89 19.62
N THR A 94 8.00 -0.63 18.32
CA THR A 94 8.27 -1.68 17.32
C THR A 94 9.74 -2.08 17.28
N GLY A 95 10.61 -1.43 18.06
CA GLY A 95 12.04 -1.67 18.07
C GLY A 95 12.72 -1.27 16.76
N LEU A 96 13.77 -2.01 16.41
CA LEU A 96 14.43 -1.85 15.11
C LEU A 96 13.54 -2.43 14.01
N ASN A 97 13.32 -1.68 12.96
CA ASN A 97 12.53 -2.08 11.81
C ASN A 97 13.44 -2.27 10.60
N TYR A 98 12.97 -3.05 9.63
CA TYR A 98 13.63 -3.22 8.35
C TYR A 98 12.60 -3.26 7.23
N SER A 99 12.85 -2.50 6.16
CA SER A 99 11.99 -2.44 4.99
C SER A 99 12.82 -2.70 3.74
N ILE A 100 12.27 -3.51 2.83
CA ILE A 100 12.86 -3.78 1.53
C ILE A 100 11.80 -3.62 0.43
N ASP A 101 12.20 -2.94 -0.65
CA ASP A 101 11.44 -2.85 -1.89
C ASP A 101 12.20 -3.64 -2.96
N SER A 102 11.62 -4.75 -3.42
CA SER A 102 12.24 -5.58 -4.46
C SER A 102 11.66 -5.27 -5.84
N LYS A 103 12.47 -4.68 -6.71
CA LYS A 103 12.07 -4.23 -8.06
C LYS A 103 12.18 -5.33 -9.13
N GLY A 104 12.26 -6.59 -8.70
CA GLY A 104 12.26 -7.75 -9.58
C GLY A 104 10.87 -7.98 -10.18
N GLN A 105 10.81 -8.72 -11.29
CA GLN A 105 9.55 -9.16 -11.90
C GLN A 105 9.03 -10.47 -11.30
N THR A 106 9.88 -11.18 -10.57
CA THR A 106 9.53 -12.43 -9.89
C THR A 106 9.07 -12.12 -8.47
N LEU A 107 7.93 -12.68 -8.09
CA LEU A 107 7.43 -12.60 -6.72
C LEU A 107 8.31 -13.47 -5.79
N PRO A 108 8.51 -13.06 -4.54
CA PRO A 108 9.21 -13.89 -3.56
C PRO A 108 8.42 -15.16 -3.27
N VAL A 109 9.12 -16.27 -3.05
CA VAL A 109 8.49 -17.52 -2.59
C VAL A 109 8.07 -17.34 -1.13
N ILE A 110 6.81 -17.62 -0.82
CA ILE A 110 6.33 -17.67 0.55
C ILE A 110 6.43 -19.11 1.04
N ALA A 111 7.21 -19.36 2.08
CA ALA A 111 7.40 -20.66 2.68
C ALA A 111 6.66 -20.74 4.03
N ILE A 112 5.72 -21.65 4.17
CA ILE A 112 4.89 -21.85 5.36
C ILE A 112 5.29 -23.14 6.08
N PRO A 113 5.20 -23.20 7.43
CA PRO A 113 5.57 -24.38 8.17
C PRO A 113 4.60 -25.54 7.88
N THR A 114 5.15 -26.75 7.85
CA THR A 114 4.36 -27.99 7.76
C THR A 114 4.19 -28.62 9.14
N ASP A 115 3.39 -29.69 9.24
CA ASP A 115 3.27 -30.49 10.47
C ASP A 115 4.58 -31.17 10.88
N THR A 116 5.53 -31.31 9.94
CA THR A 116 6.86 -31.84 10.23
C THR A 116 7.79 -30.73 10.66
N ALA A 117 8.29 -30.82 11.89
CA ALA A 117 9.21 -29.83 12.46
C ALA A 117 10.42 -29.58 11.54
N GLY A 118 10.69 -28.31 11.28
CA GLY A 118 11.80 -27.88 10.44
C GLY A 118 11.57 -28.02 8.93
N GLN A 119 10.41 -28.51 8.49
CA GLN A 119 10.03 -28.52 7.08
C GLN A 119 9.05 -27.39 6.77
N VAL A 120 9.26 -26.77 5.62
CA VAL A 120 8.40 -25.74 5.04
C VAL A 120 7.92 -26.16 3.67
N MET A 121 6.75 -25.70 3.27
CA MET A 121 6.22 -25.84 1.92
C MET A 121 5.95 -24.47 1.31
N GLN A 122 5.91 -24.37 -0.01
CA GLN A 122 5.51 -23.15 -0.68
C GLN A 122 4.01 -22.90 -0.46
N ASP A 123 3.64 -21.67 -0.15
CA ASP A 123 2.25 -21.22 -0.17
C ASP A 123 1.82 -20.84 -1.59
N ASP A 124 0.75 -21.48 -2.06
CA ASP A 124 0.15 -21.22 -3.37
C ASP A 124 -1.25 -20.58 -3.25
N SER A 125 -1.62 -20.11 -2.06
CA SER A 125 -2.95 -19.51 -1.80
C SER A 125 -3.20 -18.21 -2.55
N GLY A 126 -2.12 -17.49 -2.91
CA GLY A 126 -2.19 -16.15 -3.49
C GLY A 126 -2.63 -15.05 -2.50
N HIS A 127 -2.80 -15.40 -1.22
CA HIS A 127 -3.22 -14.45 -0.19
C HIS A 127 -2.02 -13.75 0.46
N GLU A 128 -2.19 -12.46 0.75
CA GLU A 128 -1.18 -11.70 1.46
C GLU A 128 -1.09 -12.16 2.92
N LEU A 129 0.13 -12.26 3.44
CA LEU A 129 0.40 -12.61 4.83
C LEU A 129 -0.19 -11.56 5.79
N ALA A 130 -0.74 -12.03 6.91
CA ALA A 130 -1.26 -11.15 7.96
C ALA A 130 -0.13 -10.43 8.72
N SER A 131 -0.42 -9.24 9.22
CA SER A 131 0.48 -8.53 10.12
C SER A 131 0.68 -9.25 11.45
N GLY A 132 1.85 -9.07 12.06
CA GLY A 132 2.25 -9.65 13.33
C GLY A 132 2.79 -11.08 13.24
N LEU A 133 2.85 -11.68 12.04
CA LEU A 133 3.49 -12.97 11.86
C LEU A 133 4.98 -12.90 12.14
N ASP A 134 5.53 -13.88 12.85
CA ASP A 134 6.98 -14.09 12.89
C ASP A 134 7.46 -14.62 11.54
N VAL A 135 8.33 -13.86 10.87
CA VAL A 135 8.83 -14.20 9.55
C VAL A 135 10.33 -13.99 9.45
N THR A 136 10.97 -14.71 8.55
CA THR A 136 12.34 -14.50 8.12
C THR A 136 12.34 -14.11 6.65
N LEU A 137 12.85 -12.92 6.35
CA LEU A 137 13.09 -12.48 4.98
C LEU A 137 14.42 -13.05 4.50
N VAL A 138 14.38 -13.77 3.37
CA VAL A 138 15.55 -14.31 2.69
C VAL A 138 15.91 -13.36 1.55
N MET A 139 17.04 -12.68 1.70
CA MET A 139 17.49 -11.69 0.74
C MET A 139 18.72 -12.18 0.01
N ARG A 140 18.81 -11.91 -1.29
CA ARG A 140 20.00 -12.21 -2.10
C ARG A 140 20.66 -10.94 -2.60
N VAL A 141 21.98 -10.89 -2.51
CA VAL A 141 22.77 -9.80 -3.08
C VAL A 141 22.81 -9.96 -4.60
N TYR A 142 22.55 -8.87 -5.32
CA TYR A 142 22.66 -8.83 -6.78
C TYR A 142 23.32 -7.53 -7.25
N LYS A 143 23.93 -7.58 -8.42
CA LYS A 143 24.45 -6.37 -9.08
C LYS A 143 23.49 -5.86 -10.16
N PRO A 144 22.86 -4.70 -9.96
CA PRO A 144 22.05 -4.09 -11.01
C PRO A 144 22.93 -3.68 -12.20
N LYS A 145 22.44 -3.92 -13.42
CA LYS A 145 23.16 -3.58 -14.64
C LYS A 145 23.40 -2.07 -14.73
N GLY A 146 24.66 -1.67 -14.94
CA GLY A 146 25.04 -0.26 -15.09
C GLY A 146 25.26 0.49 -13.77
N TYR A 147 25.31 -0.21 -12.63
CA TYR A 147 25.59 0.38 -11.32
C TYR A 147 26.77 -0.34 -10.64
N SER A 148 27.60 0.44 -9.93
CA SER A 148 28.70 -0.12 -9.14
C SER A 148 28.23 -0.76 -7.83
N ASN A 149 27.17 -0.20 -7.25
CA ASN A 149 26.60 -0.66 -5.99
C ASN A 149 25.74 -1.90 -6.21
N ARG A 150 25.84 -2.85 -5.27
CA ARG A 150 24.95 -4.01 -5.23
C ARG A 150 23.66 -3.66 -4.49
N GLY A 151 22.61 -4.38 -4.81
CA GLY A 151 21.32 -4.31 -4.13
C GLY A 151 20.97 -5.64 -3.47
N LEU A 152 19.89 -5.62 -2.69
CA LEU A 152 19.28 -6.82 -2.12
C LEU A 152 17.94 -7.07 -2.84
N SER A 153 17.72 -8.30 -3.29
CA SER A 153 16.40 -8.78 -3.73
C SER A 153 15.76 -9.58 -2.60
N LEU A 154 14.43 -9.50 -2.50
CA LEU A 154 13.67 -10.38 -1.61
C LEU A 154 13.36 -11.64 -2.41
N ASP A 155 14.02 -12.74 -2.09
CA ASP A 155 13.87 -14.00 -2.82
C ASP A 155 12.80 -14.87 -2.16
N GLN A 156 12.76 -14.92 -0.82
CA GLN A 156 11.78 -15.72 -0.09
C GLN A 156 11.35 -15.05 1.22
N VAL A 157 10.18 -15.44 1.71
CA VAL A 157 9.66 -15.11 3.04
C VAL A 157 9.27 -16.40 3.73
N ILE A 158 9.95 -16.74 4.82
CA ILE A 158 9.68 -17.93 5.62
C ILE A 158 8.80 -17.52 6.79
N VAL A 159 7.67 -18.18 6.99
CA VAL A 159 6.79 -18.00 8.14
C VAL A 159 7.24 -18.97 9.24
N ASN A 160 7.50 -18.45 10.44
CA ASN A 160 8.06 -19.19 11.58
C ASN A 160 7.00 -19.63 12.60
N GLU A 161 5.73 -19.35 12.33
CA GLU A 161 4.57 -19.66 13.18
C GLU A 161 3.40 -20.12 12.29
N PRO A 162 2.30 -20.65 12.86
CA PRO A 162 1.11 -20.99 12.08
C PRO A 162 0.66 -19.83 11.19
N VAL A 163 0.56 -20.09 9.89
CA VAL A 163 0.30 -19.04 8.90
C VAL A 163 -1.08 -18.42 9.11
N ARG A 164 -1.16 -17.10 8.91
CA ARG A 164 -2.39 -16.33 8.90
C ARG A 164 -2.37 -15.39 7.71
N TYR A 165 -3.51 -15.21 7.06
CA TYR A 165 -3.62 -14.35 5.88
C TYR A 165 -4.43 -13.10 6.19
N TYR A 166 -4.19 -12.04 5.43
CA TYR A 166 -5.05 -10.86 5.45
C TYR A 166 -6.37 -11.20 4.78
N THR A 167 -7.43 -11.34 5.58
CA THR A 167 -8.81 -11.53 5.08
C THR A 167 -9.56 -10.21 5.14
N SER A 168 -10.05 -9.72 4.00
CA SER A 168 -10.95 -8.55 3.96
C SER A 168 -12.37 -8.86 4.45
N ASN A 169 -12.70 -10.14 4.59
CA ASN A 169 -14.02 -10.63 4.93
C ASN A 169 -14.01 -11.24 6.34
N ALA A 170 -15.15 -11.15 7.03
CA ALA A 170 -15.34 -11.84 8.30
C ALA A 170 -15.15 -13.36 8.11
N ASN A 171 -14.39 -14.00 8.99
CA ASN A 171 -14.17 -15.45 8.96
C ASN A 171 -15.49 -16.17 9.32
N THR A 172 -16.29 -16.49 8.32
CA THR A 172 -17.62 -17.09 8.49
C THR A 172 -17.56 -18.48 9.13
N GLU A 173 -16.45 -19.20 8.97
CA GLU A 173 -16.25 -20.53 9.56
C GLU A 173 -16.00 -20.41 11.08
N GLU A 174 -15.16 -19.46 11.49
CA GLU A 174 -14.95 -19.16 12.91
C GLU A 174 -16.22 -18.62 13.57
N LEU A 175 -16.97 -17.78 12.87
CA LEU A 175 -18.25 -17.27 13.36
C LEU A 175 -19.27 -18.38 13.50
N ALA A 176 -19.37 -19.29 12.52
CA ALA A 176 -20.24 -20.46 12.60
C ALA A 176 -19.84 -21.40 13.75
N ALA A 177 -18.54 -21.63 13.99
CA ALA A 177 -18.04 -22.40 15.12
C ALA A 177 -18.41 -21.78 16.49
N ARG A 178 -18.64 -20.46 16.53
CA ARG A 178 -19.13 -19.71 17.69
C ARG A 178 -20.66 -19.55 17.73
N GLY A 179 -21.39 -20.23 16.84
CA GLY A 179 -22.85 -20.19 16.76
C GLY A 179 -23.43 -18.97 16.05
N ILE A 180 -22.59 -18.17 15.38
CA ILE A 180 -23.00 -16.99 14.60
C ILE A 180 -23.03 -17.40 13.12
N VAL A 181 -24.22 -17.75 12.64
CA VAL A 181 -24.43 -18.15 11.24
C VAL A 181 -25.15 -17.01 10.52
N PHE A 182 -24.53 -16.45 9.49
CA PHE A 182 -25.20 -15.46 8.65
C PHE A 182 -26.24 -16.13 7.76
N ALA A 183 -27.46 -15.59 7.73
CA ALA A 183 -28.51 -16.04 6.82
C ALA A 183 -28.14 -15.81 5.33
N VAL A 184 -27.29 -14.81 5.07
CA VAL A 184 -26.73 -14.49 3.75
C VAL A 184 -25.24 -14.16 3.93
N PRO A 185 -24.32 -14.64 3.06
CA PRO A 185 -22.90 -14.34 3.19
C PRO A 185 -22.63 -12.83 3.35
N PRO A 186 -21.93 -12.41 4.42
CA PRO A 186 -21.72 -11.00 4.70
C PRO A 186 -20.96 -10.32 3.55
N GLN A 187 -21.47 -9.17 3.11
CA GLN A 187 -20.84 -8.36 2.07
C GLN A 187 -20.23 -7.09 2.68
N PRO A 188 -19.04 -6.66 2.24
CA PRO A 188 -18.47 -5.38 2.66
C PRO A 188 -19.41 -4.24 2.25
N ILE A 189 -19.82 -3.41 3.22
CA ILE A 189 -20.55 -2.17 2.95
C ILE A 189 -19.52 -1.05 2.83
N PRO A 190 -19.39 -0.38 1.67
CA PRO A 190 -18.43 0.70 1.51
C PRO A 190 -18.79 1.87 2.43
N ALA A 191 -17.80 2.39 3.15
CA ALA A 191 -17.98 3.61 3.94
C ALA A 191 -18.35 4.77 2.99
N ARG A 192 -19.54 5.35 3.17
CA ARG A 192 -19.86 6.63 2.51
C ARG A 192 -18.99 7.71 3.14
N GLN A 193 -18.07 8.28 2.36
CA GLN A 193 -17.49 9.57 2.70
C GLN A 193 -18.64 10.58 2.69
N GLY A 194 -18.99 11.10 3.86
CA GLY A 194 -19.98 12.15 3.98
C GLY A 194 -19.47 13.41 3.29
N ALA A 195 -19.82 13.59 2.02
CA ALA A 195 -19.81 14.90 1.41
C ALA A 195 -20.94 15.69 2.07
N VAL A 196 -20.58 16.57 3.00
CA VAL A 196 -21.42 17.70 3.39
C VAL A 196 -21.47 18.65 2.20
N ASN A 197 -22.31 18.30 1.22
CA ASN A 197 -22.76 19.24 0.21
C ASN A 197 -24.13 19.75 0.63
N ASP A 198 -24.14 21.04 0.92
CA ASP A 198 -25.31 21.86 1.13
C ASP A 198 -26.19 21.90 -0.14
N GLN A 199 -27.49 22.07 0.08
CA GLN A 199 -28.60 22.32 -0.86
C GLN A 199 -29.18 21.15 -1.69
N SER A 200 -30.34 20.63 -1.27
CA SER A 200 -31.64 21.14 -1.76
C SER A 200 -32.85 20.35 -1.21
N SER A 201 -33.70 21.09 -0.50
CA SER A 201 -35.16 20.99 -0.35
C SER A 201 -35.87 19.67 -0.74
N GLN A 202 -36.14 18.82 0.26
CA GLN A 202 -37.33 17.97 0.30
C GLN A 202 -37.79 17.86 1.76
N PRO A 203 -39.07 18.13 2.10
CA PRO A 203 -39.55 17.88 3.45
C PRO A 203 -39.58 16.37 3.68
N ALA A 204 -38.61 15.88 4.45
CA ALA A 204 -38.62 14.51 4.95
C ALA A 204 -39.78 14.36 5.94
N ALA A 205 -40.61 13.34 5.72
CA ALA A 205 -41.50 12.82 6.75
C ALA A 205 -40.63 12.43 7.95
N ALA A 206 -41.02 12.91 9.14
CA ALA A 206 -40.32 12.66 10.38
C ALA A 206 -40.24 11.15 10.65
N PRO A 207 -39.13 10.61 11.18
CA PRO A 207 -39.13 9.28 11.74
C PRO A 207 -40.08 9.29 12.94
N GLU A 208 -41.19 8.54 12.84
CA GLU A 208 -42.08 8.28 13.97
C GLU A 208 -41.26 7.60 15.07
N GLY A 209 -40.96 8.35 16.13
CA GLY A 209 -40.27 7.84 17.29
C GLY A 209 -41.13 6.81 18.02
N THR A 210 -40.52 5.70 18.41
CA THR A 210 -41.11 4.79 19.38
C THR A 210 -41.40 5.57 20.67
N VAL A 211 -42.68 5.79 20.98
CA VAL A 211 -43.12 6.32 22.27
C VAL A 211 -42.93 5.23 23.31
N ILE A 212 -42.06 5.48 24.28
CA ILE A 212 -41.87 4.66 25.47
C ILE A 212 -42.83 5.20 26.53
N ASP A 213 -43.72 4.36 27.08
CA ASP A 213 -44.56 4.76 28.20
C ASP A 213 -43.77 4.73 29.53
N GLU A 214 -44.34 5.31 30.59
CA GLU A 214 -43.70 5.49 31.89
C GLU A 214 -43.34 4.17 32.61
N ASN A 215 -43.69 3.00 32.05
CA ASN A 215 -43.35 1.68 32.61
C ASN A 215 -42.48 0.81 31.68
N GLY A 216 -41.96 1.35 30.57
CA GLY A 216 -40.80 0.76 29.86
C GLY A 216 -41.02 -0.54 29.08
N PHE A 217 -42.24 -0.83 28.61
CA PHE A 217 -42.50 -1.96 27.70
C PHE A 217 -43.02 -1.50 26.33
N ALA A 218 -42.41 -2.00 25.25
CA ALA A 218 -42.83 -1.71 23.87
C ALA A 218 -43.89 -2.71 23.38
N LEU A 219 -45.05 -2.21 22.93
CA LEU A 219 -46.11 -3.00 22.27
C LEU A 219 -46.15 -2.68 20.77
N PRO A 220 -46.37 -3.68 19.89
CA PRO A 220 -46.56 -3.43 18.46
C PRO A 220 -47.87 -2.68 18.20
N ALA A 221 -47.81 -1.64 17.37
CA ALA A 221 -48.97 -0.83 16.99
C ALA A 221 -50.04 -1.64 16.23
N PRO A 222 -51.34 -1.34 16.40
CA PRO A 222 -52.41 -1.99 15.64
C PRO A 222 -52.31 -1.67 14.15
N ALA A 223 -52.53 -2.69 13.32
CA ALA A 223 -52.48 -2.60 11.87
C ALA A 223 -53.50 -1.57 11.33
N GLY A 224 -52.99 -0.58 10.58
CA GLY A 224 -53.80 0.34 9.80
C GLY A 224 -54.51 -0.38 8.65
N VAL A 225 -55.79 -0.05 8.48
CA VAL A 225 -56.66 -0.48 7.38
C VAL A 225 -56.11 -0.07 6.00
N PRO A 226 -56.20 -0.92 4.96
CA PRO A 226 -55.73 -0.59 3.62
C PRO A 226 -56.66 0.41 2.93
N VAL A 227 -56.10 1.49 2.41
CA VAL A 227 -56.77 2.47 1.53
C VAL A 227 -56.61 2.00 0.07
N PRO A 228 -57.66 2.03 -0.78
CA PRO A 228 -57.60 1.46 -2.12
C PRO A 228 -56.80 2.33 -3.10
N GLN A 229 -56.03 1.65 -3.97
CA GLN A 229 -55.32 2.24 -5.11
C GLN A 229 -56.28 2.66 -6.24
N PRO A 230 -56.07 3.81 -6.89
CA PRO A 230 -56.57 4.05 -8.24
C PRO A 230 -55.65 3.38 -9.29
N GLN A 231 -56.25 2.54 -10.13
CA GLN A 231 -55.69 2.03 -11.39
C GLN A 231 -55.83 3.08 -12.50
N GLU A 232 -54.75 3.31 -13.27
CA GLU A 232 -54.66 3.74 -14.69
C GLU A 232 -53.24 4.31 -14.92
N ALA A 233 -52.50 4.12 -16.01
CA ALA A 233 -52.68 3.42 -17.28
C ALA A 233 -51.28 3.05 -17.82
N GLN A 234 -51.18 1.97 -18.61
CA GLN A 234 -49.96 1.52 -19.29
C GLN A 234 -49.55 2.49 -20.42
N PRO A 235 -48.26 2.89 -20.51
CA PRO A 235 -47.69 3.41 -21.75
C PRO A 235 -47.16 2.26 -22.63
N ALA A 236 -47.49 2.37 -23.92
CA ALA A 236 -47.22 1.43 -24.99
C ALA A 236 -45.72 1.19 -25.25
N GLN A 237 -45.42 -0.04 -25.69
CA GLN A 237 -44.11 -0.49 -26.17
C GLN A 237 -43.75 0.21 -27.47
N ALA A 238 -42.57 0.83 -27.53
CA ALA A 238 -41.94 1.29 -28.76
C ALA A 238 -41.11 0.14 -29.39
N PRO A 239 -41.13 -0.01 -30.73
CA PRO A 239 -40.55 -1.15 -31.42
C PRO A 239 -39.02 -1.14 -31.46
N THR A 240 -38.48 -2.36 -31.44
CA THR A 240 -37.08 -2.75 -31.58
C THR A 240 -36.47 -2.29 -32.91
N ALA A 241 -35.39 -1.50 -32.83
CA ALA A 241 -34.50 -1.25 -33.95
C ALA A 241 -33.44 -2.36 -34.04
N GLN A 242 -33.35 -2.97 -35.22
CA GLN A 242 -32.36 -3.99 -35.60
C GLN A 242 -30.92 -3.43 -35.58
N PRO A 243 -29.91 -4.19 -35.14
CA PRO A 243 -28.53 -3.96 -35.53
C PRO A 243 -28.21 -4.66 -36.86
N ALA A 244 -27.78 -3.86 -37.85
CA ALA A 244 -27.19 -4.35 -39.09
C ALA A 244 -25.75 -4.87 -38.87
N PRO A 245 -25.31 -5.93 -39.57
CA PRO A 245 -23.95 -6.44 -39.47
C PRO A 245 -22.99 -5.57 -40.28
N VAL A 246 -21.99 -4.96 -39.62
CA VAL A 246 -20.86 -4.34 -40.32
C VAL A 246 -19.72 -5.34 -40.50
N ALA A 247 -19.30 -5.42 -41.76
CA ALA A 247 -18.37 -6.38 -42.33
C ALA A 247 -16.92 -6.14 -41.92
N GLN A 248 -16.16 -7.24 -41.86
CA GLN A 248 -14.70 -7.28 -41.77
C GLN A 248 -14.03 -6.69 -43.02
N PRO A 249 -12.98 -5.86 -42.88
CA PRO A 249 -12.03 -5.62 -43.96
C PRO A 249 -10.90 -6.66 -43.92
N ARG A 250 -10.70 -7.31 -45.07
CA ARG A 250 -9.61 -8.22 -45.42
C ARG A 250 -8.23 -7.55 -45.33
N ALA A 251 -7.23 -8.35 -44.98
CA ALA A 251 -5.81 -8.09 -45.22
C ALA A 251 -5.49 -8.10 -46.73
N PRO A 252 -4.57 -7.25 -47.22
CA PRO A 252 -3.89 -7.48 -48.49
C PRO A 252 -2.56 -8.22 -48.27
N GLN A 253 -2.47 -9.43 -48.83
CA GLN A 253 -1.20 -10.08 -49.19
C GLN A 253 -0.68 -9.47 -50.49
N VAL A 254 0.63 -9.21 -50.58
CA VAL A 254 1.43 -9.18 -51.83
C VAL A 254 2.90 -9.43 -51.43
N GLN A 255 3.44 -10.63 -51.64
CA GLN A 255 4.11 -11.14 -52.84
C GLN A 255 5.48 -10.50 -53.13
N ALA A 256 6.50 -11.37 -53.25
CA ALA A 256 7.91 -11.06 -53.28
C ALA A 256 8.51 -11.01 -54.71
N ALA A 257 9.60 -10.24 -54.82
CA ALA A 257 10.71 -10.25 -55.80
C ALA A 257 10.48 -9.60 -57.20
N PRO A 258 11.54 -9.17 -57.94
CA PRO A 258 13.00 -9.17 -57.66
C PRO A 258 13.73 -7.81 -57.87
N ILE A 259 15.05 -7.87 -57.64
CA ILE A 259 16.10 -6.82 -57.63
C ILE A 259 16.41 -6.29 -59.03
N GLN A 260 16.68 -4.98 -59.19
CA GLN A 260 17.62 -4.45 -60.20
C GLN A 260 18.21 -3.08 -59.80
N GLN A 261 19.51 -2.93 -60.07
CA GLN A 261 20.41 -1.82 -59.75
C GLN A 261 20.16 -0.57 -60.62
N GLY A 262 20.42 0.62 -60.08
CA GLY A 262 20.68 1.79 -60.92
C GLY A 262 20.54 3.17 -60.25
N ALA A 263 21.69 3.81 -60.05
CA ALA A 263 21.95 5.26 -60.03
C ALA A 263 21.47 6.14 -58.85
N VAL A 264 22.43 6.91 -58.34
CA VAL A 264 22.36 7.90 -57.25
C VAL A 264 22.03 9.29 -57.81
N PRO A 265 21.11 10.06 -57.19
CA PRO A 265 21.14 11.52 -57.19
C PRO A 265 21.34 12.11 -55.77
N PRO A 266 21.77 13.39 -55.63
CA PRO A 266 22.31 13.98 -54.40
C PRO A 266 21.25 14.27 -53.32
N PRO A 267 21.65 14.44 -52.04
CA PRO A 267 20.72 14.53 -50.93
C PRO A 267 19.96 15.87 -50.94
N THR A 268 18.63 15.77 -50.94
CA THR A 268 17.75 16.89 -50.60
C THR A 268 17.67 17.01 -49.09
N ALA A 269 17.69 18.25 -48.61
CA ALA A 269 17.80 18.66 -47.23
C ALA A 269 16.87 17.91 -46.26
N ALA A 270 17.43 17.53 -45.11
CA ALA A 270 16.73 16.94 -43.99
C ALA A 270 15.68 17.92 -43.41
N PRO A 271 14.54 17.41 -42.90
CA PRO A 271 13.67 18.17 -42.00
C PRO A 271 14.44 18.49 -40.71
N ALA A 272 14.31 19.73 -40.25
CA ALA A 272 14.98 20.25 -39.06
C ALA A 272 14.70 19.38 -37.83
N VAL A 273 15.79 18.94 -37.20
CA VAL A 273 15.83 18.39 -35.85
C VAL A 273 15.39 19.50 -34.88
N PRO A 274 14.49 19.26 -33.92
CA PRO A 274 14.30 20.19 -32.81
C PRO A 274 15.64 20.33 -32.10
N GLN A 275 16.15 21.56 -32.00
CA GLN A 275 17.38 21.87 -31.27
C GLN A 275 17.32 21.24 -29.88
N GLU A 276 18.20 20.28 -29.62
CA GLU A 276 18.51 19.83 -28.27
C GLU A 276 19.09 21.04 -27.53
N GLU A 277 18.26 21.71 -26.72
CA GLU A 277 18.78 22.60 -25.67
C GLU A 277 19.79 21.79 -24.86
N SER A 278 21.03 22.28 -24.77
CA SER A 278 22.07 21.69 -23.92
C SER A 278 21.50 21.49 -22.51
N MET A 279 21.83 20.37 -21.85
CA MET A 279 21.43 20.13 -20.45
C MET A 279 21.82 21.29 -19.53
N GLU A 280 22.84 22.05 -19.91
CA GLU A 280 23.33 23.23 -19.19
C GLU A 280 22.40 24.43 -19.36
N ASP A 281 21.84 24.66 -20.55
CA ASP A 281 20.83 25.69 -20.81
C ASP A 281 19.51 25.36 -20.09
N LYS A 282 19.15 24.07 -20.07
CA LYS A 282 17.97 23.59 -19.35
C LYS A 282 18.11 23.80 -17.85
N LEU A 283 19.30 23.55 -17.29
CA LEU A 283 19.59 23.77 -15.88
C LEU A 283 19.58 25.27 -15.53
N ALA A 284 20.16 26.12 -16.37
CA ALA A 284 20.15 27.58 -16.20
C ALA A 284 18.72 28.15 -16.21
N ARG A 285 17.87 27.66 -17.12
CA ARG A 285 16.45 28.06 -17.19
C ARG A 285 15.66 27.60 -15.96
N LEU A 286 15.84 26.36 -15.51
CA LEU A 286 15.20 25.82 -14.31
C LEU A 286 15.64 26.53 -13.02
N MET A 287 16.88 27.00 -12.96
CA MET A 287 17.35 27.82 -11.83
C MET A 287 16.73 29.23 -11.87
N ALA A 288 16.68 29.88 -13.03
CA ALA A 288 16.04 31.18 -13.18
C ALA A 288 14.53 31.13 -12.88
N GLU A 289 13.85 30.05 -13.28
CA GLU A 289 12.43 29.82 -13.00
C GLU A 289 12.18 29.61 -11.49
N ASN A 290 13.02 28.82 -10.81
CA ASN A 290 12.94 28.65 -9.35
C ASN A 290 13.22 29.93 -8.57
N GLU A 291 14.16 30.76 -9.03
CA GLU A 291 14.47 32.04 -8.40
C GLU A 291 13.31 33.04 -8.57
N SER A 292 12.62 33.02 -9.72
CA SER A 292 11.42 33.81 -9.94
C SER A 292 10.25 33.40 -9.03
N LEU A 293 10.09 32.10 -8.77
CA LEU A 293 9.05 31.55 -7.89
C LEU A 293 9.34 31.81 -6.41
N ARG A 294 10.61 31.93 -6.02
CA ARG A 294 11.00 32.31 -4.64
C ARG A 294 10.71 33.78 -4.32
N ASN A 295 10.73 34.67 -5.32
CA ASN A 295 10.55 36.11 -5.13
C ASN A 295 9.11 36.60 -5.34
N ALA A 296 8.17 35.75 -5.76
CA ALA A 296 6.77 36.13 -6.04
C ALA A 296 5.81 36.13 -4.82
N GLY A 297 6.29 35.82 -3.62
CA GLY A 297 5.68 36.26 -2.34
C GLY A 297 4.28 35.73 -1.92
N SER A 298 4.29 35.10 -0.73
CA SER A 298 3.42 35.40 0.43
C SER A 298 2.03 34.75 0.61
N ALA A 299 1.83 34.20 1.83
CA ALA A 299 0.84 34.67 2.82
C ALA A 299 0.01 33.56 3.51
N VAL A 300 0.55 32.86 4.52
CA VAL A 300 -0.25 32.36 5.66
C VAL A 300 0.56 32.41 6.96
N GLY A 301 0.18 33.34 7.84
CA GLY A 301 0.14 33.24 9.30
C GLY A 301 1.39 32.82 10.09
N ALA A 302 2.05 33.80 10.70
CA ALA A 302 2.89 33.59 11.88
C ALA A 302 2.02 33.08 13.08
N PRO A 303 2.58 32.26 13.99
CA PRO A 303 1.83 31.68 15.09
C PRO A 303 1.60 32.69 16.22
N PRO A 304 0.43 32.73 16.89
CA PRO A 304 0.28 33.41 18.16
C PRO A 304 0.92 32.60 19.30
N ALA A 305 1.53 33.32 20.24
CA ALA A 305 2.12 32.85 21.49
C ALA A 305 1.05 32.28 22.47
N PRO A 306 1.44 31.53 23.52
CA PRO A 306 0.55 30.65 24.26
C PRO A 306 -0.32 31.41 25.27
N ALA A 307 -1.63 31.13 25.27
CA ALA A 307 -2.55 31.51 26.33
C ALA A 307 -2.79 30.31 27.27
N GLY A 308 -3.03 30.62 28.54
CA GLY A 308 -2.97 29.73 29.70
C GLY A 308 -4.07 28.66 29.81
N PRO A 309 -4.11 27.96 30.95
CA PRO A 309 -4.68 26.64 31.09
C PRO A 309 -6.15 26.71 31.52
N ASP A 310 -7.05 26.21 30.67
CA ASP A 310 -8.38 25.77 31.08
C ASP A 310 -8.79 24.63 30.13
N ASN A 311 -8.35 23.41 30.46
CA ASN A 311 -8.80 22.20 29.77
C ASN A 311 -9.77 21.45 30.70
N PRO A 312 -11.07 21.36 30.37
CA PRO A 312 -12.12 20.88 31.27
C PRO A 312 -12.22 19.34 31.36
N TRP A 313 -11.09 18.62 31.24
CA TRP A 313 -11.03 17.16 31.26
C TRP A 313 -10.05 16.57 32.28
N GLU A 314 -9.49 17.39 33.18
CA GLU A 314 -8.73 16.91 34.32
C GLU A 314 -9.53 17.11 35.61
N ASP A 315 -10.29 16.08 35.98
CA ASP A 315 -10.78 15.94 37.35
C ASP A 315 -10.89 14.46 37.69
N SER A 316 -9.89 13.91 38.39
CA SER A 316 -10.08 12.95 39.48
C SER A 316 -8.75 12.56 40.17
N PRO A 317 -8.79 12.28 41.49
CA PRO A 317 -7.81 12.81 42.41
C PRO A 317 -6.71 11.84 42.88
N ALA A 318 -5.68 12.49 43.43
CA ALA A 318 -4.53 11.97 44.18
C ALA A 318 -4.73 10.64 44.92
N ALA A 319 -3.92 9.64 44.54
CA ALA A 319 -3.61 8.50 45.38
C ALA A 319 -2.51 8.89 46.38
N GLN A 320 -2.84 8.72 47.66
CA GLN A 320 -2.00 8.92 48.83
C GLN A 320 -0.61 8.30 48.72
N GLN A 321 0.38 9.06 49.18
CA GLN A 321 1.62 8.54 49.74
C GLN A 321 1.32 7.54 50.86
N ALA A 322 1.90 6.35 50.76
CA ALA A 322 2.19 5.50 51.91
C ALA A 322 3.57 4.90 51.72
N GLY A 323 4.50 5.36 52.57
CA GLY A 323 5.88 4.86 52.62
C GLY A 323 5.94 3.46 53.22
N ILE A 324 6.95 2.71 52.79
CA ILE A 324 7.40 1.51 53.49
C ILE A 324 8.86 1.76 53.86
N THR A 325 9.09 1.98 55.15
CA THR A 325 10.41 2.00 55.80
C THR A 325 10.84 0.55 56.08
N PRO A 326 12.12 0.17 55.94
CA PRO A 326 12.60 -1.15 56.36
C PRO A 326 12.97 -1.15 57.85
N GLY A 327 12.64 -2.23 58.57
CA GLY A 327 13.33 -2.55 59.84
C GLY A 327 12.49 -3.15 60.96
N ARG A 328 12.73 -4.46 61.18
CA ARG A 328 12.43 -5.35 62.32
C ARG A 328 11.00 -5.84 62.53
#